data_AF-A0A821EG97-F1
#
_entry.id   AF-A0A821EG97-F1
#
_cell.length_a   1.000
_cell.length_b   1.000
_cell.length_c   1.000
_cell.angle_alpha   90.00
_cell.angle_beta   90.00
_cell.angle_gamma   90.00
#
_symmetry.space_group_name_H-M   'P 1'
#
loop_
_entity.id
_entity.type
_entity.pdbx_description
1 polymer ?
#
loop_
_entity_poly.entity_id
_entity_poly.type
_entity_poly.pdbx_seq_one_letter_code
_entity_poly.pdbx_strand_id
1 'polypeptide(L)'
;MVGIDARNKYILDTKYICPVCSLILRDPVQLSKCGHRQCQTCLNAEQETTIKCRQCHSETSLTDIVVDRGFKNDMKSLDIDCSFCQWTETLDQSHLNLKCEYCGEQLNSVEKINQHDVSECQKLTVNCILKEFGCNERIARVQMKDHYLTEQHQRAIINIVRQMFSQLNDNQMKIDLSRTTTAAARNPVATELEELYEIFNILIGGIETLTNDEQRLTNESLQIQIALLTLKEDLSKVKLSIEESNAYLDAIKHNQDILNQDFTSLEEKINDLQYVSYDGTLIWKIINVREKM
;
A
#
# COMPACT_ATOMS: atom_id res chain seq x y z
N MET A 1 -3.62 -5.66 -9.33
CA MET A 1 -3.67 -6.44 -10.60
C MET A 1 -3.10 -7.86 -10.45
N VAL A 2 -3.75 -8.84 -11.10
CA VAL A 2 -3.44 -10.29 -11.01
C VAL A 2 -2.37 -10.81 -11.98
N GLY A 3 -2.11 -10.15 -13.11
CA GLY A 3 -1.12 -10.57 -14.13
C GLY A 3 -0.45 -9.37 -14.81
N ILE A 4 0.37 -9.62 -15.84
CA ILE A 4 0.94 -8.57 -16.70
C ILE A 4 0.12 -8.50 -17.99
N ASP A 5 -0.53 -7.35 -18.20
CA ASP A 5 -1.25 -7.03 -19.43
C ASP A 5 -0.30 -6.30 -20.39
N ALA A 6 0.19 -7.06 -21.37
CA ALA A 6 1.09 -6.58 -22.41
C ALA A 6 0.74 -7.27 -23.74
N ARG A 7 0.96 -6.57 -24.86
CA ARG A 7 0.82 -7.14 -26.20
C ARG A 7 2.16 -7.72 -26.59
N ASN A 8 2.20 -8.99 -26.96
CA ASN A 8 3.45 -9.55 -27.48
C ASN A 8 3.54 -9.28 -28.99
N LYS A 9 4.75 -8.91 -29.43
CA LYS A 9 5.12 -8.81 -30.85
C LYS A 9 5.01 -10.16 -31.58
N TYR A 10 5.07 -11.27 -30.82
CA TYR A 10 4.95 -12.65 -31.29
C TYR A 10 3.88 -13.45 -30.51
N ILE A 11 3.58 -14.67 -30.95
CA ILE A 11 2.76 -15.59 -30.16
C ILE A 11 3.61 -16.10 -28.98
N LEU A 12 3.25 -15.73 -27.76
CA LEU A 12 3.90 -16.18 -26.53
C LEU A 12 3.67 -17.69 -26.33
N ASP A 13 4.70 -18.40 -25.89
CA ASP A 13 4.54 -19.78 -25.42
C ASP A 13 3.61 -19.81 -24.19
N THR A 14 2.68 -20.76 -24.18
CA THR A 14 1.71 -21.00 -23.09
C THR A 14 2.34 -21.11 -21.71
N LYS A 15 3.62 -21.51 -21.60
CA LYS A 15 4.35 -21.57 -20.33
C LYS A 15 4.47 -20.21 -19.62
N TYR A 16 4.37 -19.10 -20.35
CA TYR A 16 4.45 -17.75 -19.79
C TYR A 16 3.09 -17.18 -19.39
N ILE A 17 2.00 -17.89 -19.71
CA ILE A 17 0.63 -17.45 -19.48
C ILE A 17 0.09 -18.09 -18.20
N CYS A 18 -0.50 -17.26 -17.34
CA CYS A 18 -1.14 -17.72 -16.14
C CYS A 18 -2.45 -18.44 -16.49
N PRO A 19 -2.68 -19.68 -16.02
CA PRO A 19 -3.93 -20.41 -16.29
C PRO A 19 -5.15 -19.81 -15.55
N VAL A 20 -4.94 -18.91 -14.59
CA VAL A 20 -6.01 -18.29 -13.79
C VAL A 20 -6.47 -16.97 -14.41
N CYS A 21 -5.56 -16.02 -14.61
CA CYS A 21 -5.90 -14.71 -15.16
C CYS A 21 -5.74 -14.61 -16.68
N SER A 22 -5.19 -15.65 -17.34
CA SER A 22 -4.92 -15.68 -18.79
C SER A 22 -3.99 -14.56 -19.30
N LEU A 23 -3.30 -13.89 -18.38
CA LEU A 23 -2.29 -12.86 -18.66
C LEU A 23 -0.89 -13.44 -18.48
N ILE A 24 0.14 -12.68 -18.88
CA ILE A 24 1.53 -13.05 -18.63
C ILE A 24 1.77 -13.16 -17.12
N LEU A 25 2.48 -14.21 -16.69
CA LEU A 25 2.73 -14.50 -15.28
C LEU A 25 3.40 -13.32 -14.56
N ARG A 26 2.74 -12.80 -13.51
CA ARG A 26 3.29 -11.81 -12.57
C ARG A 26 3.77 -12.54 -11.33
N ASP A 27 5.05 -12.40 -11.01
CA ASP A 27 5.68 -13.04 -9.84
C ASP A 27 5.35 -14.54 -9.80
N PRO A 28 5.85 -15.32 -10.78
CA PRO A 28 5.45 -16.70 -10.96
C PRO A 28 5.78 -17.53 -9.72
N VAL A 29 4.78 -18.26 -9.22
CA VAL A 29 4.93 -19.30 -8.20
C VAL A 29 4.75 -20.67 -8.84
N GLN A 30 5.59 -21.63 -8.44
CA GLN A 30 5.53 -23.01 -8.89
C GLN A 30 5.02 -23.92 -7.77
N LEU A 31 4.04 -24.76 -8.09
CA LEU A 31 3.54 -25.78 -7.18
C LEU A 31 4.46 -27.01 -7.27
N SER A 32 5.26 -27.29 -6.24
CA SER A 32 6.33 -28.31 -6.32
C SER A 32 5.84 -29.71 -6.65
N LYS A 33 4.59 -30.05 -6.30
CA LYS A 33 4.02 -31.39 -6.55
C LYS A 33 3.66 -31.65 -8.02
N CYS A 34 3.30 -30.63 -8.79
CA CYS A 34 2.86 -30.80 -10.19
C CYS A 34 3.61 -29.93 -11.20
N GLY A 35 4.46 -29.01 -10.73
CA GLY A 35 5.31 -28.17 -11.55
C GLY A 35 4.60 -27.03 -12.29
N HIS A 36 3.27 -26.90 -12.17
CA HIS A 36 2.51 -25.82 -12.81
C HIS A 36 2.75 -24.47 -12.16
N ARG A 37 2.69 -23.41 -12.98
CA ARG A 37 2.96 -22.03 -12.59
C ARG A 37 1.71 -21.17 -12.64
N GLN A 38 1.62 -20.22 -11.72
CA GLN A 38 0.59 -19.18 -11.71
C GLN A 38 1.13 -17.90 -11.08
N CYS A 39 0.41 -16.78 -11.20
CA CYS A 39 0.80 -15.55 -10.53
C CYS A 39 0.67 -15.71 -9.02
N GLN A 40 1.59 -15.12 -8.25
CA GLN A 40 1.50 -15.12 -6.79
C GLN A 40 0.17 -14.53 -6.30
N THR A 41 -0.35 -13.50 -6.96
CA THR A 41 -1.63 -12.86 -6.61
C THR A 41 -2.85 -13.64 -7.11
N CYS A 42 -2.69 -14.57 -8.05
CA CYS A 42 -3.75 -15.51 -8.43
C CYS A 42 -3.83 -16.72 -7.50
N LEU A 43 -2.85 -16.89 -6.62
CA LEU A 43 -2.86 -17.88 -5.57
C LEU A 43 -3.75 -17.35 -4.42
N ASN A 44 -5.01 -17.77 -4.38
CA ASN A 44 -5.89 -17.48 -3.24
C ASN A 44 -5.44 -18.33 -2.04
N ALA A 45 -4.59 -17.77 -1.18
CA ALA A 45 -3.98 -18.47 -0.05
C ALA A 45 -4.63 -18.16 1.30
N GLU A 46 -5.69 -17.34 1.33
CA GLU A 46 -6.05 -16.62 2.57
C GLU A 46 -6.67 -17.49 3.67
N GLN A 47 -7.09 -18.74 3.42
CA GLN A 47 -7.79 -19.55 4.45
C GLN A 47 -7.57 -21.08 4.44
N GLU A 48 -6.75 -21.65 3.54
CA GLU A 48 -6.62 -23.11 3.40
C GLU A 48 -5.18 -23.60 3.60
N THR A 49 -4.97 -24.70 4.33
CA THR A 49 -3.64 -25.33 4.55
C THR A 49 -3.07 -25.98 3.28
N THR A 50 -3.93 -26.24 2.30
CA THR A 50 -3.58 -26.87 1.02
C THR A 50 -4.26 -26.13 -0.11
N ILE A 51 -3.60 -26.03 -1.26
CA ILE A 51 -4.09 -25.35 -2.45
C ILE A 51 -4.20 -26.36 -3.60
N LYS A 52 -5.35 -26.35 -4.28
CA LYS A 52 -5.56 -27.14 -5.50
C LYS A 52 -4.98 -26.42 -6.71
N CYS A 53 -4.16 -27.13 -7.47
CA CYS A 53 -3.70 -26.63 -8.77
C CYS A 53 -4.90 -26.40 -9.70
N ARG A 54 -5.02 -25.21 -10.27
CA ARG A 54 -6.12 -24.86 -11.20
C ARG A 54 -6.02 -25.56 -12.55
N GLN A 55 -4.86 -26.14 -12.87
CA GLN A 55 -4.58 -26.78 -14.15
C GLN A 55 -4.73 -28.30 -14.11
N CYS A 56 -4.25 -28.95 -13.05
CA CYS A 56 -4.31 -30.42 -12.92
C CYS A 56 -5.05 -30.91 -11.67
N HIS A 57 -5.61 -30.00 -10.87
CA HIS A 57 -6.38 -30.29 -9.65
C HIS A 57 -5.63 -31.02 -8.52
N SER A 58 -4.31 -31.19 -8.64
CA SER A 58 -3.48 -31.78 -7.57
C SER A 58 -3.40 -30.87 -6.34
N GLU A 59 -3.55 -31.45 -5.15
CA GLU A 59 -3.45 -30.75 -3.86
C GLU A 59 -1.99 -30.58 -3.41
N THR A 60 -1.57 -29.32 -3.26
CA THR A 60 -0.20 -28.91 -2.86
C THR A 60 -0.27 -28.16 -1.53
N SER A 61 0.63 -28.47 -0.59
CA SER A 61 0.72 -27.73 0.67
C SER A 61 1.21 -26.30 0.39
N LEU A 62 0.78 -25.32 1.19
CA LEU A 62 1.35 -23.96 1.15
C LEU A 62 2.87 -23.95 1.29
N THR A 63 3.44 -24.89 2.05
CA THR A 63 4.89 -25.04 2.24
C THR A 63 5.62 -25.52 0.99
N ASP A 64 4.92 -26.15 0.06
CA ASP A 64 5.46 -26.72 -1.17
C ASP A 64 5.31 -25.76 -2.36
N ILE A 65 4.95 -24.50 -2.11
CA ILE A 65 4.82 -23.46 -3.12
C ILE A 65 6.07 -22.60 -3.10
N VAL A 66 6.79 -22.60 -4.22
CA VAL A 66 8.08 -21.90 -4.34
C VAL A 66 7.92 -20.74 -5.30
N VAL A 67 8.41 -19.56 -4.91
CA VAL A 67 8.55 -18.43 -5.83
C VAL A 67 9.62 -18.78 -6.86
N ASP A 68 9.23 -18.91 -8.12
CA ASP A 68 10.12 -19.39 -9.19
C ASP A 68 10.96 -18.24 -9.74
N ARG A 69 12.02 -17.89 -8.99
CA ARG A 69 12.95 -16.80 -9.35
C ARG A 69 13.71 -17.10 -10.64
N GLY A 70 14.01 -18.37 -10.92
CA GLY A 70 14.67 -18.79 -12.15
C GLY A 70 13.79 -18.46 -13.35
N PHE A 71 12.54 -18.92 -13.32
CA PHE A 71 11.58 -18.63 -14.37
C PHE A 71 11.27 -17.13 -14.50
N LYS A 72 11.16 -16.40 -13.38
CA LYS A 72 11.00 -14.94 -13.40
C LYS A 72 12.17 -14.24 -14.11
N ASN A 73 13.40 -14.73 -13.96
CA ASN A 73 14.56 -14.17 -14.66
C ASN A 73 14.55 -14.52 -16.15
N ASP A 74 14.18 -15.74 -16.51
CA ASP A 74 14.04 -16.14 -17.93
C ASP A 74 13.00 -15.27 -18.64
N MET A 75 11.89 -14.94 -17.96
CA MET A 75 10.83 -14.07 -18.47
C MET A 75 11.30 -12.66 -18.80
N LYS A 76 12.38 -12.16 -18.19
CA LYS A 76 12.87 -10.80 -18.48
C LYS A 76 13.34 -10.65 -19.92
N SER A 77 13.78 -11.73 -20.56
CA SER A 77 14.24 -11.72 -21.95
C SER A 77 13.11 -11.65 -22.99
N LEU A 78 11.84 -11.70 -22.57
CA LEU A 78 10.69 -11.63 -23.45
C LEU A 78 10.55 -10.22 -24.03
N ASP A 79 10.63 -10.11 -25.36
CA ASP A 79 10.34 -8.88 -26.11
C ASP A 79 8.82 -8.68 -26.20
N ILE A 80 8.29 -7.70 -25.47
CA ILE A 80 6.85 -7.44 -25.39
C ILE A 80 6.57 -5.94 -25.51
N ASP A 81 5.46 -5.61 -26.17
CA ASP A 81 4.96 -4.25 -26.26
C ASP A 81 4.03 -3.96 -25.07
N CYS A 82 4.22 -2.82 -24.41
CA CYS A 82 3.31 -2.42 -23.35
C CYS A 82 1.93 -2.07 -23.95
N SER A 83 0.85 -2.67 -23.44
CA SER A 83 -0.52 -2.34 -23.84
C SER A 83 -0.90 -0.87 -23.57
N PHE A 84 -0.15 -0.18 -22.71
CA PHE A 84 -0.46 1.15 -22.18
C PHE A 84 0.57 2.24 -22.53
N CYS A 85 1.69 1.91 -23.20
CA CYS A 85 2.66 2.92 -23.65
C CYS A 85 3.45 2.45 -24.89
N GLN A 86 4.21 3.34 -25.54
CA GLN A 86 5.00 3.05 -26.76
C GLN A 86 6.33 2.30 -26.48
N TRP A 87 6.43 1.59 -25.36
CA TRP A 87 7.65 0.87 -25.00
C TRP A 87 7.68 -0.51 -25.66
N THR A 88 8.82 -0.83 -26.27
CA THR A 88 9.03 -2.00 -27.15
C THR A 88 10.36 -2.71 -26.81
N GLU A 89 10.59 -3.03 -25.54
CA GLU A 89 11.83 -3.68 -25.09
C GLU A 89 11.53 -4.91 -24.20
N THR A 90 12.59 -5.50 -23.62
CA THR A 90 12.55 -6.73 -22.82
C THR A 90 11.82 -6.53 -21.50
N LEU A 91 10.89 -7.42 -21.13
CA LEU A 91 10.04 -7.38 -19.92
C LEU A 91 10.83 -7.03 -18.63
N ASP A 92 10.94 -5.74 -18.33
CA ASP A 92 11.37 -5.23 -17.03
C ASP A 92 10.19 -4.51 -16.37
N GLN A 93 9.88 -4.91 -15.13
CA GLN A 93 8.72 -4.42 -14.38
C GLN A 93 8.89 -2.94 -13.94
N SER A 94 10.00 -2.31 -14.31
CA SER A 94 10.40 -0.93 -13.98
C SER A 94 9.81 0.14 -14.90
N HIS A 95 9.10 -0.22 -15.99
CA HIS A 95 8.65 0.74 -17.02
C HIS A 95 7.23 1.32 -16.84
N LEU A 96 6.65 1.32 -15.63
CA LEU A 96 5.39 2.06 -15.39
C LEU A 96 5.67 3.54 -15.16
N ASN A 97 5.87 4.32 -16.22
CA ASN A 97 5.87 5.79 -16.14
C ASN A 97 4.43 6.32 -16.15
N LEU A 98 3.67 5.91 -15.14
CA LEU A 98 2.28 6.30 -14.95
C LEU A 98 2.24 7.69 -14.32
N LYS A 99 1.79 8.69 -15.07
CA LYS A 99 1.64 10.07 -14.60
C LYS A 99 0.16 10.44 -14.55
N CYS A 100 -0.28 11.09 -13.49
CA CYS A 100 -1.62 11.68 -13.46
C CYS A 100 -1.70 12.80 -14.51
N GLU A 101 -2.73 12.76 -15.35
CA GLU A 101 -2.93 13.74 -16.44
C GLU A 101 -3.25 15.15 -15.92
N TYR A 102 -3.75 15.26 -14.69
CA TYR A 102 -4.18 16.54 -14.10
C TYR A 102 -3.07 17.22 -13.29
N CYS A 103 -2.32 16.45 -12.49
CA CYS A 103 -1.30 16.99 -11.59
C CYS A 103 0.14 16.71 -12.02
N GLY A 104 0.37 15.74 -12.91
CA GLY A 104 1.69 15.34 -13.39
C GLY A 104 2.49 14.45 -12.43
N GLU A 105 1.89 14.03 -11.31
CA GLU A 105 2.54 13.18 -10.31
C GLU A 105 2.79 11.77 -10.85
N GLN A 106 3.99 11.25 -10.60
CA GLN A 106 4.38 9.89 -10.98
C GLN A 106 3.88 8.88 -9.96
N LEU A 107 3.08 7.93 -10.43
CA LEU A 107 2.48 6.87 -9.62
C LEU A 107 2.97 5.52 -10.11
N ASN A 108 3.02 4.53 -9.22
CA ASN A 108 3.65 3.24 -9.52
C ASN A 108 2.65 2.15 -9.95
N SER A 109 1.36 2.46 -10.01
CA SER A 109 0.31 1.55 -10.49
C SER A 109 -0.95 2.29 -10.96
N VAL A 110 -1.74 1.63 -11.80
CA VAL A 110 -3.04 2.15 -12.29
C VAL A 110 -4.06 2.26 -11.15
N GLU A 111 -4.04 1.32 -10.20
CA GLU A 111 -4.87 1.38 -8.98
C GLU A 111 -4.56 2.65 -8.18
N LYS A 112 -3.29 3.04 -8.07
CA LYS A 112 -2.91 4.30 -7.41
C LYS A 112 -3.29 5.53 -8.21
N ILE A 113 -3.27 5.50 -9.54
CA ILE A 113 -3.85 6.59 -10.37
C ILE A 113 -5.34 6.74 -10.08
N ASN A 114 -6.09 5.64 -10.11
CA ASN A 114 -7.53 5.70 -9.89
C ASN A 114 -7.87 6.19 -8.47
N GLN A 115 -7.14 5.70 -7.46
CA GLN A 115 -7.30 6.17 -6.08
C GLN A 115 -6.91 7.65 -5.95
N HIS A 116 -5.80 8.06 -6.58
CA HIS A 116 -5.36 9.44 -6.62
C HIS A 116 -6.43 10.34 -7.25
N ASP A 117 -6.97 10.00 -8.42
CA ASP A 117 -8.00 10.80 -9.09
C ASP A 117 -9.28 10.89 -8.24
N VAL A 118 -9.68 9.82 -7.56
CA VAL A 118 -10.90 9.81 -6.75
C VAL A 118 -10.75 10.64 -5.47
N SER A 119 -9.64 10.55 -4.73
CA SER A 119 -9.54 11.15 -3.39
C SER A 119 -8.43 12.18 -3.20
N GLU A 120 -7.36 12.18 -4.00
CA GLU A 120 -6.11 12.90 -3.68
C GLU A 120 -5.79 14.03 -4.67
N CYS A 121 -6.23 13.92 -5.93
CA CYS A 121 -5.86 14.83 -7.00
C CYS A 121 -6.51 16.20 -6.85
N GLN A 122 -5.74 17.19 -6.39
CA GLN A 122 -6.22 18.57 -6.20
C GLN A 122 -6.49 19.33 -7.51
N LYS A 123 -5.87 18.90 -8.62
CA LYS A 123 -6.04 19.53 -9.94
C LYS A 123 -7.13 18.85 -10.78
N LEU A 124 -7.71 17.75 -10.32
CA LEU A 124 -8.81 17.10 -11.01
C LEU A 124 -10.01 18.05 -11.08
N THR A 125 -10.57 18.20 -12.28
CA THR A 125 -11.71 19.08 -12.54
C THR A 125 -13.02 18.29 -12.45
N VAL A 126 -13.84 18.62 -11.45
CA VAL A 126 -15.11 17.96 -11.15
C VAL A 126 -16.29 18.90 -11.35
N ASN A 127 -17.50 18.35 -11.53
CA ASN A 127 -18.72 19.16 -11.56
C ASN A 127 -19.02 19.71 -10.16
N CYS A 128 -19.58 20.91 -10.09
CA CYS A 128 -20.14 21.43 -8.86
C CYS A 128 -21.26 20.50 -8.33
N ILE A 129 -21.34 20.33 -7.00
CA ILE A 129 -22.41 19.58 -6.33
C ILE A 129 -23.81 20.16 -6.60
N LEU A 130 -23.90 21.46 -6.92
CA LEU A 130 -25.15 22.17 -7.21
C LEU A 130 -25.47 22.22 -8.71
N LYS A 131 -24.88 21.35 -9.53
CA LYS A 131 -25.13 21.29 -10.98
C LYS A 131 -26.62 21.17 -11.31
N GLU A 132 -27.31 20.27 -10.62
CA GLU A 132 -28.76 20.05 -10.80
C GLU A 132 -29.61 21.28 -10.43
N PHE A 133 -29.04 22.24 -9.71
CA PHE A 133 -29.70 23.48 -9.28
C PHE A 133 -29.22 24.73 -10.03
N GLY A 134 -28.48 24.53 -11.14
CA GLY A 134 -28.08 25.60 -12.06
C GLY A 134 -26.60 26.01 -12.00
N CYS A 135 -25.79 25.34 -11.18
CA CYS A 135 -24.35 25.59 -11.13
C CYS A 135 -23.58 24.69 -12.10
N ASN A 136 -23.52 25.07 -13.37
CA ASN A 136 -22.98 24.25 -14.47
C ASN A 136 -21.44 24.28 -14.61
N GLU A 137 -20.72 24.78 -13.62
CA GLU A 137 -19.27 24.91 -13.70
C GLU A 137 -18.54 23.59 -13.40
N ARG A 138 -17.45 23.37 -14.13
CA ARG A 138 -16.46 22.33 -13.88
C ARG A 138 -15.24 23.00 -13.26
N ILE A 139 -14.94 22.68 -12.01
CA ILE A 139 -13.93 23.37 -11.22
C ILE A 139 -12.86 22.38 -10.74
N ALA A 140 -11.59 22.80 -10.77
CA ALA A 140 -10.51 22.06 -10.12
C ALA A 140 -10.74 22.02 -8.61
N ARG A 141 -10.52 20.86 -7.96
CA ARG A 141 -10.80 20.72 -6.51
C ARG A 141 -10.14 21.81 -5.66
N VAL A 142 -8.91 22.21 -6.00
CA VAL A 142 -8.18 23.28 -5.31
C VAL A 142 -8.90 24.64 -5.36
N GLN A 143 -9.66 24.92 -6.41
CA GLN A 143 -10.38 26.19 -6.62
C GLN A 143 -11.83 26.14 -6.12
N MET A 144 -12.28 25.03 -5.52
CA MET A 144 -13.68 24.87 -5.11
C MET A 144 -14.09 25.87 -4.02
N LYS A 145 -13.15 26.26 -3.14
CA LYS A 145 -13.38 27.27 -2.09
C LYS A 145 -13.76 28.63 -2.69
N ASP A 146 -13.03 29.04 -3.72
CA ASP A 146 -13.28 30.32 -4.40
C ASP A 146 -14.55 30.25 -5.25
N HIS A 147 -14.81 29.09 -5.87
CA HIS A 147 -16.03 28.86 -6.64
C HIS A 147 -17.31 29.06 -5.81
N TYR A 148 -17.33 28.66 -4.53
CA TYR A 148 -18.49 28.86 -3.64
C TYR A 148 -18.85 30.34 -3.42
N LEU A 149 -17.91 31.26 -3.65
CA LEU A 149 -18.12 32.70 -3.51
C LEU A 149 -18.63 33.36 -4.80
N THR A 150 -18.73 32.63 -5.91
CA THR A 150 -19.16 33.18 -7.20
C THR A 150 -20.66 33.52 -7.20
N GLU A 151 -21.04 34.57 -7.94
CA GLU A 151 -22.46 34.94 -8.08
C GLU A 151 -23.30 33.79 -8.66
N GLN A 152 -22.76 32.99 -9.57
CA GLN A 152 -23.48 31.85 -10.14
C GLN A 152 -23.80 30.81 -9.06
N HIS A 153 -22.82 30.48 -8.22
CA HIS A 153 -23.02 29.52 -7.12
C HIS A 153 -24.03 30.06 -6.10
N GLN A 154 -23.94 31.35 -5.73
CA GLN A 154 -24.90 32.00 -4.85
C GLN A 154 -26.32 32.00 -5.44
N ARG A 155 -26.48 32.25 -6.74
CA ARG A 155 -27.78 32.17 -7.42
C ARG A 155 -28.36 30.76 -7.38
N ALA A 156 -27.54 29.72 -7.55
CA ALA A 156 -27.98 28.33 -7.42
C ALA A 156 -28.47 28.03 -6.00
N ILE A 157 -27.78 28.51 -4.96
CA ILE A 157 -28.23 28.40 -3.57
C ILE A 157 -29.57 29.12 -3.36
N ILE A 158 -29.70 30.35 -3.85
CA ILE A 158 -30.95 31.12 -3.73
C ILE A 158 -32.10 30.41 -4.45
N ASN A 159 -31.85 29.76 -5.59
CA ASN A 159 -32.87 28.98 -6.29
C ASN A 159 -33.35 27.78 -5.47
N ILE A 160 -32.44 27.08 -4.79
CA ILE A 160 -32.80 26.00 -3.84
C ILE A 160 -33.69 26.57 -2.73
N VAL A 161 -33.27 27.67 -2.11
CA VAL A 161 -34.02 28.31 -1.03
C VAL A 161 -35.41 28.74 -1.50
N ARG A 162 -35.53 29.36 -2.69
CA ARG A 162 -36.82 29.73 -3.29
C ARG A 162 -37.71 28.52 -3.58
N GLN A 163 -37.14 27.43 -4.10
CA GLN A 163 -37.88 26.19 -4.35
C GLN A 163 -38.41 25.60 -3.03
N MET A 164 -37.62 25.62 -1.97
CA MET A 164 -38.04 25.19 -0.63
C MET A 164 -39.16 26.10 -0.08
N PHE A 165 -39.04 27.42 -0.19
CA PHE A 165 -40.10 28.35 0.22
C PHE A 165 -41.39 28.21 -0.59
N SER A 166 -41.30 27.96 -1.90
CA SER A 166 -42.49 27.70 -2.72
C SER A 166 -43.23 26.44 -2.26
N GLN A 167 -42.50 25.39 -1.90
CA GLN A 167 -43.10 24.16 -1.35
C GLN A 167 -43.79 24.40 -0.01
N LEU A 168 -43.26 25.29 0.84
CA LEU A 168 -43.91 25.70 2.08
C LEU A 168 -45.18 26.54 1.82
N ASN A 169 -45.13 27.50 0.90
CA ASN A 169 -46.29 28.33 0.54
C ASN A 169 -47.42 27.53 -0.15
N ASP A 170 -47.09 26.55 -1.00
CA ASP A 170 -48.10 25.68 -1.63
C ASP A 170 -48.80 24.79 -0.59
N ASN A 171 -48.09 24.38 0.46
CA ASN A 171 -48.68 23.69 1.59
C ASN A 171 -49.62 24.61 2.39
N GLN A 172 -49.29 25.90 2.48
CA GLN A 172 -50.10 26.91 3.15
C GLN A 172 -51.40 27.24 2.40
N MET A 173 -51.36 27.33 1.07
CA MET A 173 -52.56 27.57 0.24
C MET A 173 -53.57 26.40 0.30
N LYS A 174 -53.08 25.16 0.51
CA LYS A 174 -53.94 23.99 0.77
C LYS A 174 -54.59 24.02 2.15
N ILE A 175 -53.92 24.61 3.14
CA ILE A 175 -54.43 24.77 4.51
C ILE A 175 -55.55 25.83 4.55
N ASP A 176 -55.42 26.94 3.80
CA ASP A 176 -56.42 28.03 3.77
C ASP A 176 -57.75 27.65 3.10
N LEU A 177 -57.73 26.77 2.10
CA LEU A 177 -58.97 26.25 1.49
C LEU A 177 -59.77 25.36 2.47
N SER A 178 -59.12 24.88 3.54
CA SER A 178 -59.73 24.01 4.55
C SER A 178 -60.30 24.78 5.76
N ARG A 179 -60.05 26.10 5.88
CA ARG A 179 -60.29 26.88 7.11
C ARG A 179 -61.39 27.94 7.02
N THR A 180 -62.25 27.93 5.98
CA THR A 180 -63.35 28.90 5.84
C THR A 180 -64.54 28.69 6.79
N THR A 181 -64.37 27.96 7.89
CA THR A 181 -65.36 27.89 8.97
C THR A 181 -64.70 28.05 10.33
N THR A 182 -65.21 29.04 11.08
CA THR A 182 -65.09 29.31 12.52
C THR A 182 -63.79 29.90 13.10
N ALA A 183 -63.92 31.19 13.45
CA ALA A 183 -63.50 31.89 14.69
C ALA A 183 -62.08 31.70 15.27
N ALA A 184 -61.43 32.86 15.48
CA ALA A 184 -60.47 33.17 16.54
C ALA A 184 -59.37 32.11 16.83
N ALA A 185 -58.37 32.04 15.95
CA ALA A 185 -57.12 31.33 16.24
C ALA A 185 -55.94 32.25 15.92
N ARG A 186 -54.94 32.29 16.82
CA ARG A 186 -53.65 32.94 16.58
C ARG A 186 -53.12 32.56 15.20
N ASN A 187 -52.57 33.53 14.48
CA ASN A 187 -52.16 33.37 13.09
C ASN A 187 -51.13 32.21 12.99
N PRO A 188 -51.50 31.06 12.41
CA PRO A 188 -50.68 29.82 12.45
C PRO A 188 -49.34 29.99 11.75
N VAL A 189 -49.29 30.90 10.79
CA VAL A 189 -48.12 31.31 10.03
C VAL A 189 -47.05 31.94 10.91
N ALA A 190 -47.45 32.68 11.95
CA ALA A 190 -46.53 33.30 12.88
C ALA A 190 -45.85 32.23 13.75
N THR A 191 -46.59 31.19 14.15
CA THR A 191 -46.07 30.06 14.92
C THR A 191 -45.09 29.21 14.10
N GLU A 192 -45.41 28.91 12.83
CA GLU A 192 -44.53 28.17 11.92
C GLU A 192 -43.23 28.93 11.60
N LEU A 193 -43.30 30.27 11.50
CA LEU A 193 -42.12 31.11 11.29
C LEU A 193 -41.21 31.13 12.53
N GLU A 194 -41.80 31.06 13.72
CA GLU A 194 -41.07 31.00 15.00
C GLU A 194 -40.37 29.64 15.17
N GLU A 195 -41.05 28.54 14.81
CA GLU A 195 -40.44 27.20 14.74
C GLU A 195 -39.28 27.13 13.73
N LEU A 196 -39.44 27.74 12.55
CA LEU A 196 -38.35 27.83 11.58
C LEU A 196 -37.16 28.63 12.12
N TYR A 197 -37.42 29.73 12.85
CA TYR A 197 -36.37 30.53 13.47
C TYR A 197 -35.61 29.74 14.54
N GLU A 198 -36.30 28.93 15.35
CA GLU A 198 -35.65 28.02 16.30
C GLU A 198 -34.78 26.97 15.58
N ILE A 199 -35.28 26.37 14.51
CA ILE A 199 -34.50 25.42 13.70
C ILE A 199 -33.24 26.10 13.14
N PHE A 200 -33.37 27.32 12.61
CA PHE A 200 -32.22 28.09 12.14
C PHE A 200 -31.18 28.36 13.24
N ASN A 201 -31.62 28.72 14.45
CA ASN A 201 -30.70 28.93 15.57
C ASN A 201 -29.98 27.64 15.99
N ILE A 202 -30.69 26.50 16.01
CA ILE A 202 -30.09 25.19 16.27
C ILE A 202 -29.06 24.84 15.19
N LEU A 203 -29.37 25.10 13.91
CA LEU A 203 -28.46 24.86 12.80
C LEU A 203 -27.23 25.77 12.87
N ILE A 204 -27.40 27.05 13.22
CA ILE A 204 -26.27 27.99 13.42
C ILE A 204 -25.37 27.48 14.54
N GLY A 205 -25.94 27.10 15.69
CA GLY A 205 -25.16 26.52 16.79
C GLY A 205 -24.46 25.22 16.40
N GLY A 206 -25.10 24.37 15.59
CA GLY A 206 -24.49 23.16 15.04
C GLY A 206 -23.33 23.45 14.07
N ILE A 207 -23.44 24.50 13.26
CA ILE A 207 -22.36 24.93 12.37
C ILE A 207 -21.18 25.48 13.18
N GLU A 208 -21.44 26.27 14.22
CA GLU A 208 -20.40 26.79 15.11
C GLU A 208 -19.64 25.66 15.82
N THR A 209 -20.34 24.65 16.34
CA THR A 209 -19.69 23.48 16.97
C THR A 209 -18.85 22.70 15.98
N LEU A 210 -19.37 22.43 14.78
CA LEU A 210 -18.62 21.76 13.71
C LEU A 210 -17.38 22.55 13.27
N THR A 211 -17.48 23.87 13.21
CA THR A 211 -16.35 24.75 12.87
C THR A 211 -15.27 24.67 13.95
N ASN A 212 -15.65 24.69 15.22
CA ASN A 212 -14.72 24.52 16.34
C ASN A 212 -14.06 23.13 16.33
N ASP A 213 -14.83 22.09 15.99
CA ASP A 213 -14.32 20.73 15.86
C ASP A 213 -13.34 20.60 14.68
N GLU A 214 -13.64 21.22 13.53
CA GLU A 214 -12.74 21.28 12.37
C GLU A 214 -11.40 21.93 12.76
N GLN A 215 -11.45 23.06 13.47
CA GLN A 215 -10.25 23.75 13.93
C GLN A 215 -9.44 22.89 14.91
N ARG A 216 -10.12 22.21 15.86
CA ARG A 216 -9.47 21.28 16.80
C ARG A 216 -8.79 20.13 16.07
N LEU A 217 -9.49 19.45 15.16
CA LEU A 217 -8.95 18.33 14.39
C LEU A 217 -7.77 18.77 13.52
N THR A 218 -7.83 19.96 12.94
CA THR A 218 -6.72 20.54 12.17
C THR A 218 -5.48 20.74 13.05
N ASN A 219 -5.66 21.25 14.27
CA ASN A 219 -4.56 21.41 15.23
C ASN A 219 -3.98 20.05 15.66
N GLU A 220 -4.83 19.07 15.97
CA GLU A 220 -4.39 17.71 16.33
C GLU A 220 -3.63 17.04 15.19
N SER A 221 -4.11 17.17 13.96
CA SER A 221 -3.42 16.67 12.77
C SER A 221 -2.04 17.29 12.61
N LEU A 222 -1.90 18.60 12.83
CA LEU A 222 -0.61 19.29 12.77
C LEU A 222 0.35 18.77 13.86
N GLN A 223 -0.14 18.57 15.09
CA GLN A 223 0.66 18.01 16.18
C GLN A 223 1.16 16.60 15.88
N ILE A 224 0.29 15.74 15.35
CA ILE A 224 0.66 14.38 14.93
C ILE A 224 1.72 14.44 13.82
N GLN A 225 1.58 15.35 12.86
CA GLN A 225 2.53 15.49 11.77
C GLN A 225 3.93 15.92 12.26
N ILE A 226 3.99 16.82 13.24
CA ILE A 226 5.25 17.21 13.91
C ILE A 226 5.86 16.00 14.64
N ALA A 227 5.06 15.26 15.42
CA ALA A 227 5.52 14.08 16.14
C ALA A 227 6.05 12.98 15.20
N LEU A 228 5.44 12.80 14.03
CA LEU A 228 5.92 11.87 13.01
C LEU A 228 7.27 12.30 12.43
N LEU A 229 7.49 13.60 12.21
CA LEU A 229 8.76 14.11 11.74
C LEU A 229 9.88 13.88 12.77
N THR A 230 9.62 14.15 14.05
CA THR A 230 10.59 13.91 15.13
C THR A 230 10.90 12.42 15.27
N LEU A 231 9.87 11.55 15.24
CA LEU A 231 10.06 10.10 15.32
C LEU A 231 10.88 9.56 14.14
N LYS A 232 10.67 10.11 12.94
CA LYS A 232 11.46 9.77 11.75
C LYS A 232 12.92 10.15 11.91
N GLU A 233 13.20 11.31 12.51
CA GLU A 233 14.57 11.73 12.81
C GLU A 233 15.22 10.80 13.85
N ASP A 234 14.51 10.45 14.92
CA ASP A 234 15.03 9.53 15.93
C ASP A 234 15.29 8.13 15.38
N LEU A 235 14.41 7.63 14.51
CA LEU A 235 14.61 6.36 13.80
C LEU A 235 15.88 6.40 12.95
N SER A 236 16.16 7.52 12.28
CA SER A 236 17.39 7.67 11.50
C SER A 236 18.65 7.63 12.37
N LYS A 237 18.61 8.23 13.57
CA LYS A 237 19.72 8.18 14.54
C LYS A 237 19.96 6.76 15.05
N VAL A 238 18.89 6.04 15.41
CA VAL A 238 18.97 4.64 15.86
C VAL A 238 19.51 3.75 14.74
N LYS A 239 19.07 3.95 13.50
CA LYS A 239 19.57 3.20 12.34
C LYS A 239 21.08 3.35 12.18
N LEU A 240 21.61 4.58 12.25
CA LEU A 240 23.05 4.83 12.18
C LEU A 240 23.81 4.15 13.33
N SER A 241 23.29 4.23 14.56
CA SER A 241 23.90 3.56 15.71
C SER A 241 23.94 2.03 15.58
N ILE A 242 22.91 1.42 14.97
CA ILE A 242 22.89 -0.02 14.67
C ILE A 242 23.93 -0.35 13.59
N GLU A 243 24.04 0.45 12.53
CA GLU A 243 25.03 0.25 11.47
C GLU A 243 26.47 0.31 12.01
N GLU A 244 26.78 1.27 12.89
CA GLU A 244 28.07 1.36 13.59
C GLU A 244 28.32 0.14 14.49
N SER A 245 27.32 -0.28 15.25
CA SER A 245 27.43 -1.45 16.13
C SER A 245 27.66 -2.74 15.35
N ASN A 246 27.01 -2.90 14.20
CA ASN A 246 27.20 -4.05 13.33
C ASN A 246 28.60 -4.06 12.71
N ALA A 247 29.10 -2.92 12.25
CA ALA A 247 30.46 -2.82 11.73
C ALA A 247 31.52 -3.21 12.79
N TYR A 248 31.28 -2.83 14.05
CA TYR A 248 32.13 -3.24 15.17
C TYR A 248 32.05 -4.76 15.43
N LEU A 249 30.85 -5.35 15.40
CA LEU A 249 30.67 -6.79 15.55
C LEU A 249 31.32 -7.58 14.42
N ASP A 250 31.23 -7.11 13.18
CA ASP A 250 31.90 -7.72 12.03
C ASP A 250 33.43 -7.72 12.19
N ALA A 251 34.00 -6.63 12.71
CA ALA A 251 35.42 -6.56 13.02
C ALA A 251 35.84 -7.56 14.12
N ILE A 252 35.04 -7.68 15.19
CA ILE A 252 35.29 -8.69 16.24
C ILE A 252 35.22 -10.10 15.66
N LYS A 253 34.20 -10.37 14.84
CA LYS A 253 34.01 -11.69 14.21
C LYS A 253 35.21 -12.05 13.33
N HIS A 254 35.69 -11.09 12.53
CA HIS A 254 36.90 -11.29 11.73
C HIS A 254 38.13 -11.62 12.59
N ASN A 255 38.34 -10.89 13.69
CA ASN A 255 39.43 -11.18 14.63
C ASN A 255 39.29 -12.56 15.26
N GLN A 256 38.06 -12.97 15.60
CA GLN A 256 37.79 -14.31 16.13
C GLN A 256 38.12 -15.41 15.12
N ASP A 257 37.81 -15.19 13.83
CA ASP A 257 38.14 -16.15 12.76
C ASP A 257 39.66 -16.32 12.60
N ILE A 258 40.43 -15.22 12.66
CA ILE A 258 41.91 -15.26 12.64
C ILE A 258 42.44 -16.06 13.83
N LEU A 259 41.95 -15.76 15.04
CA LEU A 259 42.37 -16.46 16.26
C LEU A 259 42.07 -17.95 16.20
N ASN A 260 40.91 -18.33 15.67
CA ASN A 260 40.56 -19.74 15.48
C ASN A 260 41.51 -20.42 14.49
N GLN A 261 41.87 -19.75 13.40
CA GLN A 261 42.83 -20.28 12.41
C GLN A 261 44.23 -20.48 13.02
N ASP A 262 44.70 -19.51 13.80
CA ASP A 262 45.97 -19.60 14.52
C ASP A 262 45.95 -20.72 15.56
N PHE A 263 44.84 -20.89 16.27
CA PHE A 263 44.65 -21.97 17.23
C PHE A 263 44.73 -23.34 16.55
N THR A 264 44.03 -23.55 15.43
CA THR A 264 44.10 -24.80 14.66
C THR A 264 45.51 -25.08 14.14
N SER A 265 46.22 -24.06 13.67
CA SER A 265 47.63 -24.17 13.23
C SER A 265 48.57 -24.57 14.37
N LEU A 266 48.35 -24.03 15.57
CA LEU A 266 49.10 -24.40 16.76
C LEU A 266 48.78 -25.83 17.22
N GLU A 267 47.51 -26.25 17.19
CA GLU A 267 47.12 -27.63 17.48
C GLU A 267 47.81 -28.62 16.53
N GLU A 268 47.85 -28.33 15.24
CA GLU A 268 48.53 -29.16 14.24
C GLU A 268 50.04 -29.28 14.56
N LYS A 269 50.72 -28.17 14.84
CA LYS A 269 52.14 -28.19 15.24
C LYS A 269 52.38 -28.98 16.52
N ILE A 270 51.50 -28.87 17.51
CA ILE A 270 51.62 -29.64 18.75
C ILE A 270 51.48 -31.13 18.46
N ASN A 271 50.49 -31.52 17.64
CA ASN A 271 50.30 -32.90 17.23
C ASN A 271 51.53 -33.42 16.48
N ASP A 272 52.07 -32.67 15.52
CA ASP A 272 53.29 -33.04 14.81
C ASP A 272 54.46 -33.26 15.76
N LEU A 273 54.68 -32.32 16.69
CA LEU A 273 55.75 -32.43 17.69
C LEU A 273 55.59 -33.65 18.61
N GLN A 274 54.37 -34.08 18.93
CA GLN A 274 54.14 -35.34 19.66
C GLN A 274 54.59 -36.56 18.85
N TYR A 275 54.52 -36.53 17.52
CA TYR A 275 55.05 -37.59 16.66
C TYR A 275 56.57 -37.52 16.46
N VAL A 276 57.18 -36.32 16.58
CA VAL A 276 58.65 -36.16 16.45
C VAL A 276 59.40 -36.27 17.79
N SER A 277 58.73 -36.20 18.94
CA SER A 277 59.36 -36.43 20.26
C SER A 277 59.60 -37.92 20.50
N TYR A 278 60.49 -38.52 19.71
CA TYR A 278 61.15 -39.77 20.05
C TYR A 278 62.14 -39.46 21.18
N ASP A 279 61.87 -39.88 22.41
CA ASP A 279 62.71 -39.61 23.59
C ASP A 279 64.10 -40.31 23.56
N GLY A 280 64.45 -40.92 22.44
CA GLY A 280 65.76 -41.52 22.16
C GLY A 280 66.15 -42.66 23.10
N THR A 281 65.30 -43.06 24.04
CA THR A 281 65.67 -44.03 25.08
C THR A 281 65.21 -45.42 24.66
N LEU A 282 66.06 -46.11 23.90
CA LEU A 282 65.88 -47.53 23.64
C LEU A 282 66.16 -48.32 24.93
N ILE A 283 65.11 -48.84 25.57
CA ILE A 283 65.23 -49.76 26.70
C ILE A 283 65.46 -51.17 26.15
N TRP A 284 66.72 -51.61 26.14
CA TRP A 284 67.09 -52.97 25.81
C TRP A 284 66.93 -53.84 27.07
N LYS A 285 65.97 -54.77 27.05
CA LYS A 285 65.78 -55.74 28.13
C LYS A 285 66.83 -56.85 27.98
N ILE A 286 67.89 -56.83 28.78
CA ILE A 286 68.85 -57.94 28.83
C ILE A 286 68.19 -59.10 29.58
N ILE A 287 67.83 -60.16 28.85
CA ILE A 287 67.31 -61.40 29.42
C ILE A 287 68.52 -62.33 29.62
N ASN A 288 68.68 -62.88 30.82
CA ASN A 288 69.79 -63.75 31.28
C ASN A 288 71.06 -63.05 31.78
N VAL A 289 70.94 -62.10 32.72
CA VAL A 289 72.08 -61.74 33.57
C VAL A 289 72.34 -62.89 34.54
N ARG A 290 73.43 -63.64 34.35
CA ARG A 290 73.95 -64.55 35.37
C ARG A 290 74.82 -63.73 36.33
N GLU A 291 74.32 -63.48 37.53
CA GLU A 291 75.16 -62.98 38.63
C GLU A 291 76.22 -64.04 38.96
N LYS A 292 77.49 -63.66 38.84
CA LYS A 292 78.58 -64.40 39.48
C LYS A 292 78.65 -63.94 40.94
N MET A 293 78.32 -64.83 41.86
CA MET A 293 78.78 -64.78 43.25
C MET A 293 80.31 -64.78 43.32
#